data_AF-A0A9P4UHF8-F1
#
_entry.id   AF-A0A9P4UHF8-F1
#
_cell.length_a   1.000
_cell.length_b   1.000
_cell.length_c   1.000
_cell.angle_alpha   90.00
_cell.angle_beta   90.00
_cell.angle_gamma   90.00
#
_symmetry.space_group_name_H-M   'P 1'
#
loop_
_entity.id
_entity.type
_entity.pdbx_description
1 polymer ?
#
loop_
_entity_poly.entity_id
_entity_poly.type
_entity_poly.pdbx_seq_one_letter_code
_entity_poly.pdbx_strand_id
1 'polypeptide(L)'
;MAPTPTSAHVADPALVPFLQPQFDPADYLNATLPSLSLSSVSSRPLKHAHAVSLAELSSQTQDLLSQLNAHTTRLSAILTQLTDDMLRSGARLAYEVEVLRGETVGLTETLTDGLNKDVSKFVPGGLRLSERQAEDAEATSPTLNTDQEPGAPAIDIPDSASSIPDYIIQLRVLTLVRNRLETVIKVFGEAMHWTLPPSEVSLTSSLISVSAPDPGTDASTREQKGKEFAAALRAEISDLVMGNPESGPEAAQTRIQALKDLAVVWKGTAEEKARAKFIEGLVRIVEERQKELDREKEKRQRASRSGSAPKPQVQPPASHRGGGGFLDNLQRITENYI
;
A
#
# COMPACT_ATOMS: atom_id res chain seq x y z
N MET A 1 23.55 -19.51 2.45
CA MET A 1 23.26 -20.23 1.18
C MET A 1 23.49 -19.22 0.06
N ALA A 2 24.38 -19.49 -0.89
CA ALA A 2 24.76 -18.49 -1.90
C ALA A 2 23.61 -18.27 -2.90
N PRO A 3 23.31 -17.02 -3.30
CA PRO A 3 22.32 -16.77 -4.35
C PRO A 3 22.87 -17.24 -5.70
N THR A 4 22.09 -18.07 -6.41
CA THR A 4 22.38 -18.41 -7.81
C THR A 4 22.23 -17.16 -8.68
N PRO A 5 23.20 -16.82 -9.56
CA PRO A 5 23.17 -15.56 -10.29
C PRO A 5 22.00 -15.51 -11.30
N THR A 6 21.10 -14.54 -11.11
CA THR A 6 19.86 -14.39 -11.90
C THR A 6 20.10 -13.94 -13.34
N SER A 7 21.30 -13.46 -13.67
CA SER A 7 21.67 -13.04 -15.03
C SER A 7 23.18 -13.20 -15.30
N ALA A 8 23.54 -13.45 -16.56
CA ALA A 8 24.91 -13.76 -16.97
C ALA A 8 25.92 -12.64 -16.67
N HIS A 9 25.47 -11.38 -16.64
CA HIS A 9 26.30 -10.22 -16.33
C HIS A 9 26.78 -10.16 -14.87
N VAL A 10 26.15 -10.96 -13.99
CA VAL A 10 26.38 -10.96 -12.55
C VAL A 10 26.77 -12.37 -12.05
N ALA A 11 27.19 -13.26 -12.96
CA ALA A 11 27.68 -14.60 -12.67
C ALA A 11 29.17 -14.66 -12.28
N ASP A 12 29.82 -13.51 -12.17
CA ASP A 12 31.23 -13.37 -11.80
C ASP A 12 31.44 -13.69 -10.30
N PRO A 13 32.29 -14.68 -9.92
CA PRO A 13 32.56 -15.01 -8.53
C PRO A 13 33.03 -13.82 -7.67
N ALA A 14 33.72 -12.84 -8.27
CA ALA A 14 34.19 -11.65 -7.55
C ALA A 14 33.03 -10.74 -7.11
N LEU A 15 31.87 -10.82 -7.77
CA LEU A 15 30.69 -10.00 -7.44
C LEU A 15 29.83 -10.62 -6.33
N VAL A 16 29.93 -11.93 -6.08
CA VAL A 16 29.07 -12.68 -5.12
C VAL A 16 28.96 -12.05 -3.72
N PRO A 17 30.01 -11.44 -3.12
CA PRO A 17 29.88 -10.72 -1.84
C PRO A 17 28.91 -9.54 -1.93
N PHE A 18 28.99 -8.75 -3.00
CA PHE A 18 28.22 -7.52 -3.23
C PHE A 18 26.74 -7.78 -3.56
N LEU A 19 26.36 -9.02 -3.87
CA LEU A 19 24.97 -9.42 -4.14
C LEU A 19 24.19 -9.78 -2.87
N GLN A 20 24.83 -9.77 -1.70
CA GLN A 20 24.20 -10.17 -0.46
C GLN A 20 23.36 -9.02 0.11
N PRO A 21 22.07 -9.23 0.47
CA PRO A 21 21.20 -8.17 1.02
C PRO A 21 21.66 -7.56 2.36
N GLN A 22 22.74 -8.08 2.94
CA GLN A 22 23.36 -7.65 4.20
C GLN A 22 24.86 -7.39 4.01
N PHE A 23 25.28 -7.00 2.80
CA PHE A 23 26.67 -6.62 2.52
C PHE A 23 27.09 -5.39 3.33
N ASP A 24 28.09 -5.55 4.20
CA ASP A 24 28.80 -4.44 4.83
C ASP A 24 30.20 -4.27 4.20
N PRO A 25 30.56 -3.08 3.68
CA PRO A 25 31.89 -2.82 3.15
C PRO A 25 33.00 -2.89 4.21
N ALA A 26 32.73 -2.66 5.50
CA ALA A 26 33.77 -2.73 6.53
C ALA A 26 34.17 -4.19 6.81
N ASP A 27 33.22 -5.07 7.10
CA ASP A 27 33.43 -6.51 7.26
C ASP A 27 34.01 -7.14 5.98
N TYR A 28 33.60 -6.70 4.79
CA TYR A 28 34.22 -7.15 3.52
C TYR A 28 35.72 -6.83 3.50
N LEU A 29 36.13 -5.59 3.76
CA LEU A 29 37.54 -5.21 3.77
C LEU A 29 38.32 -5.91 4.89
N ASN A 30 37.73 -6.05 6.09
CA ASN A 30 38.31 -6.79 7.21
C ASN A 30 38.50 -8.29 6.92
N ALA A 31 37.67 -8.88 6.05
CA ALA A 31 37.77 -10.28 5.64
C ALA A 31 38.70 -10.50 4.43
N THR A 32 38.88 -9.51 3.56
CA THR A 32 39.75 -9.62 2.37
C THR A 32 41.19 -9.16 2.59
N LEU A 33 41.43 -8.21 3.51
CA LEU A 33 42.76 -7.64 3.75
C LEU A 33 43.49 -8.38 4.89
N PRO A 34 44.78 -8.75 4.73
CA PRO A 34 45.54 -9.38 5.80
C PRO A 34 45.78 -8.45 7.00
N SER A 35 45.86 -9.04 8.19
CA SER A 35 46.22 -8.33 9.42
C SER A 35 47.61 -7.68 9.34
N LEU A 36 47.77 -6.46 9.88
CA LEU A 36 49.05 -5.77 9.90
C LEU A 36 50.04 -6.39 10.89
N SER A 37 51.25 -6.70 10.41
CA SER A 37 52.40 -7.07 11.24
C SER A 37 52.99 -5.83 11.92
N LEU A 38 52.33 -5.36 12.99
CA LEU A 38 52.88 -4.31 13.85
C LEU A 38 54.06 -4.87 14.67
N SER A 39 55.28 -4.51 14.29
CA SER A 39 56.52 -4.80 15.04
C SER A 39 56.57 -4.02 16.36
N SER A 40 55.77 -4.46 17.34
CA SER A 40 55.72 -3.93 18.70
C SER A 40 56.21 -4.97 19.70
N VAL A 41 56.99 -4.54 20.69
CA VAL A 41 57.77 -5.41 21.58
C VAL A 41 56.90 -5.93 22.74
N SER A 42 56.02 -6.90 22.47
CA SER A 42 55.36 -7.68 23.53
C SER A 42 54.91 -9.07 23.07
N SER A 43 54.81 -10.01 24.01
CA SER A 43 54.81 -11.46 23.74
C SER A 43 53.46 -12.15 23.95
N ARG A 44 52.82 -12.60 22.85
CA ARG A 44 52.06 -13.87 22.80
C ARG A 44 51.71 -14.27 21.35
N PRO A 45 52.05 -15.47 20.87
CA PRO A 45 51.66 -15.93 19.53
C PRO A 45 50.18 -16.37 19.48
N LEU A 46 49.27 -15.41 19.34
CA LEU A 46 47.86 -15.68 19.06
C LEU A 46 47.63 -15.90 17.56
N LYS A 47 47.75 -17.16 17.11
CA LYS A 47 47.19 -17.77 15.88
C LYS A 47 46.76 -16.83 14.72
N HIS A 48 47.62 -15.92 14.27
CA HIS A 48 47.38 -15.05 13.12
C HIS A 48 48.50 -15.26 12.10
N ALA A 49 48.35 -16.30 11.28
CA ALA A 49 49.38 -16.78 10.35
C ALA A 49 49.56 -15.90 9.09
N HIS A 50 48.83 -14.78 9.00
CA HIS A 50 48.77 -13.87 7.86
C HIS A 50 48.99 -12.41 8.33
N ALA A 51 50.02 -12.20 9.14
CA ALA A 51 50.48 -10.86 9.55
C ALA A 51 51.43 -10.30 8.46
N VAL A 52 50.99 -9.27 7.75
CA VAL A 52 51.63 -8.76 6.52
C VAL A 52 52.26 -7.38 6.73
N SER A 53 53.28 -7.04 5.95
CA SER A 53 53.95 -5.73 6.03
C SER A 53 53.08 -4.60 5.46
N LEU A 54 53.25 -3.37 5.95
CA LEU A 54 52.45 -2.21 5.49
C LEU A 54 52.63 -1.91 3.99
N ALA A 55 53.83 -2.13 3.43
CA ALA A 55 54.09 -1.94 2.00
C ALA A 55 53.34 -2.97 1.14
N GLU A 56 53.31 -4.23 1.59
CA GLU A 56 52.64 -5.33 0.90
C GLU A 56 51.11 -5.23 1.01
N LEU A 57 50.58 -4.83 2.18
CA LEU A 57 49.17 -4.48 2.33
C LEU A 57 48.78 -3.31 1.42
N SER A 58 49.64 -2.29 1.29
CA SER A 58 49.39 -1.16 0.38
C SER A 58 49.28 -1.61 -1.08
N SER A 59 50.13 -2.55 -1.52
CA SER A 59 50.03 -3.13 -2.88
C SER A 59 48.71 -3.87 -3.06
N GLN A 60 48.40 -4.82 -2.16
CA GLN A 60 47.17 -5.61 -2.25
C GLN A 60 45.90 -4.75 -2.21
N THR A 61 45.91 -3.66 -1.43
CA THR A 61 44.81 -2.68 -1.38
C THR A 61 44.68 -1.90 -2.69
N GLN A 62 45.79 -1.52 -3.33
CA GLN A 62 45.79 -0.86 -4.63
C GLN A 62 45.33 -1.81 -5.76
N ASP A 63 45.76 -3.06 -5.74
CA ASP A 63 45.32 -4.10 -6.69
C ASP A 63 43.81 -4.37 -6.56
N LEU A 64 43.31 -4.52 -5.33
CA LEU A 64 41.89 -4.70 -5.04
C LEU A 64 41.06 -3.46 -5.45
N LEU A 65 41.54 -2.25 -5.17
CA LEU A 65 40.86 -1.01 -5.59
C LEU A 65 40.82 -0.88 -7.12
N SER A 66 41.89 -1.26 -7.81
CA SER A 66 41.97 -1.29 -9.28
C SER A 66 40.94 -2.27 -9.87
N GLN A 67 40.85 -3.47 -9.31
CA GLN A 67 39.84 -4.47 -9.69
C GLN A 67 38.41 -3.93 -9.46
N LEU A 68 38.10 -3.41 -8.27
CA LEU A 68 36.77 -2.86 -7.97
C LEU A 68 36.39 -1.68 -8.88
N ASN A 69 37.34 -0.82 -9.24
CA ASN A 69 37.12 0.25 -10.20
C ASN A 69 36.81 -0.27 -11.62
N ALA A 70 37.51 -1.33 -12.06
CA ALA A 70 37.24 -1.99 -13.34
C ALA A 70 35.86 -2.69 -13.35
N HIS A 71 35.50 -3.42 -12.28
CA HIS A 71 34.18 -4.02 -12.13
C HIS A 71 33.07 -2.96 -12.09
N THR A 72 33.26 -1.85 -11.37
CA THR A 72 32.31 -0.73 -11.28
C THR A 72 32.08 -0.09 -12.66
N THR A 73 33.17 0.21 -13.38
CA THR A 73 33.10 0.77 -14.74
C THR A 73 32.36 -0.17 -15.69
N ARG A 74 32.67 -1.48 -15.65
CA ARG A 74 32.01 -2.51 -16.47
C ARG A 74 30.53 -2.65 -16.14
N LEU A 75 30.16 -2.69 -14.87
CA LEU A 75 28.76 -2.80 -14.44
C LEU A 75 27.96 -1.55 -14.80
N SER A 76 28.55 -0.35 -14.67
CA SER A 76 27.91 0.89 -15.11
C SER A 76 27.65 0.89 -16.63
N ALA A 77 28.59 0.42 -17.44
CA ALA A 77 28.40 0.31 -18.89
C ALA A 77 27.29 -0.70 -19.26
N ILE A 78 27.26 -1.86 -18.59
CA ILE A 78 26.21 -2.88 -18.78
C ILE A 78 24.84 -2.34 -18.35
N LEU A 79 24.75 -1.60 -17.24
CA LEU A 79 23.49 -1.02 -16.76
C LEU A 79 22.95 0.04 -17.72
N THR A 80 23.82 0.89 -18.28
CA THR A 80 23.44 1.84 -19.34
C THR A 80 22.92 1.10 -20.58
N GLN A 81 23.62 0.06 -21.04
CA GLN A 81 23.17 -0.74 -22.19
C GLN A 81 21.81 -1.39 -21.93
N LEU A 82 21.64 -2.06 -20.79
CA LEU A 82 20.40 -2.75 -20.44
C LEU A 82 19.22 -1.76 -20.29
N THR A 83 19.49 -0.51 -19.93
CA THR A 83 18.49 0.56 -19.88
C THR A 83 18.07 1.00 -21.28
N ASP A 84 19.01 1.17 -22.22
CA ASP A 84 18.69 1.47 -23.63
C ASP A 84 17.93 0.32 -24.30
N ASP A 85 18.41 -0.92 -24.12
CA ASP A 85 17.74 -2.14 -24.60
C ASP A 85 16.31 -2.26 -24.03
N MET A 86 16.07 -1.88 -22.76
CA MET A 86 14.74 -1.84 -22.15
C MET A 86 13.84 -0.76 -22.77
N LEU A 87 14.33 0.48 -22.91
CA LEU A 87 13.56 1.59 -23.51
C LEU A 87 13.18 1.29 -24.97
N ARG A 88 14.15 0.74 -25.73
CA ARG A 88 13.99 0.38 -27.15
C ARG A 88 13.07 -0.81 -27.35
N SER A 89 13.18 -1.85 -26.51
CA SER A 89 12.28 -3.01 -26.55
C SER A 89 10.86 -2.65 -26.09
N GLY A 90 10.71 -1.75 -25.11
CA GLY A 90 9.40 -1.24 -24.68
C GLY A 90 8.62 -0.55 -25.82
N ALA A 91 9.29 0.32 -26.58
CA ALA A 91 8.67 0.98 -27.75
C ALA A 91 8.25 -0.02 -28.85
N ARG A 92 9.07 -1.07 -29.08
CA ARG A 92 8.72 -2.16 -30.01
C ARG A 92 7.55 -3.01 -29.52
N LEU A 93 7.56 -3.40 -28.25
CA LEU A 93 6.51 -4.21 -27.64
C LEU A 93 5.16 -3.48 -27.64
N ALA A 94 5.14 -2.17 -27.43
CA ALA A 94 3.92 -1.37 -27.56
C ALA A 94 3.30 -1.44 -28.98
N TYR A 95 4.12 -1.43 -30.03
CA TYR A 95 3.65 -1.64 -31.40
C TYR A 95 3.13 -3.07 -31.62
N GLU A 96 3.87 -4.10 -31.18
CA GLU A 96 3.45 -5.50 -31.30
C GLU A 96 2.14 -5.78 -30.55
N VAL A 97 1.93 -5.15 -29.39
CA VAL A 97 0.67 -5.23 -28.62
C VAL A 97 -0.49 -4.56 -29.35
N GLU A 98 -0.31 -3.36 -29.91
CA GLU A 98 -1.40 -2.68 -30.63
C GLU A 98 -1.74 -3.36 -31.97
N VAL A 99 -0.75 -3.99 -32.63
CA VAL A 99 -0.99 -4.88 -33.79
C VAL A 99 -1.80 -6.10 -33.39
N LEU A 100 -1.38 -6.85 -32.36
CA LEU A 100 -2.11 -8.01 -31.85
C LEU A 100 -3.53 -7.65 -31.39
N ARG A 101 -3.72 -6.45 -30.83
CA ARG A 101 -5.05 -5.91 -30.48
C ARG A 101 -5.88 -5.65 -31.73
N GLY A 102 -5.32 -5.03 -32.76
CA GLY A 102 -5.99 -4.81 -34.05
C GLY A 102 -6.39 -6.11 -34.73
N GLU A 103 -5.50 -7.11 -34.76
CA GLU A 103 -5.77 -8.46 -35.26
C GLU A 103 -6.86 -9.16 -34.44
N THR A 104 -6.84 -9.03 -33.11
CA THR A 104 -7.87 -9.61 -32.21
C THR A 104 -9.24 -8.96 -32.43
N VAL A 105 -9.30 -7.64 -32.64
CA VAL A 105 -10.55 -6.93 -32.97
C VAL A 105 -11.06 -7.35 -34.34
N GLY A 106 -10.21 -7.35 -35.37
CA GLY A 106 -10.58 -7.79 -36.72
C GLY A 106 -11.04 -9.25 -36.78
N LEU A 107 -10.42 -10.15 -36.01
CA LEU A 107 -10.88 -11.53 -35.82
C LEU A 107 -12.25 -11.58 -35.13
N THR A 108 -12.48 -10.74 -34.12
CA THR A 108 -13.76 -10.67 -33.40
C THR A 108 -14.89 -10.16 -34.30
N GLU A 109 -14.65 -9.11 -35.08
CA GLU A 109 -15.58 -8.58 -36.09
C GLU A 109 -15.87 -9.63 -37.18
N THR A 110 -14.82 -10.28 -37.69
CA THR A 110 -14.92 -11.34 -38.71
C THR A 110 -15.76 -12.51 -38.20
N LEU A 111 -15.58 -12.92 -36.94
CA LEU A 111 -16.35 -13.99 -36.32
C LEU A 111 -17.80 -13.58 -36.02
N THR A 112 -18.02 -12.35 -35.54
CA THR A 112 -19.31 -11.90 -34.96
C THR A 112 -20.28 -11.32 -35.99
N ASP A 113 -19.79 -10.59 -36.99
CA ASP A 113 -20.63 -9.91 -37.98
C ASP A 113 -20.57 -10.54 -39.37
N GLY A 114 -19.42 -11.08 -39.75
CA GLY A 114 -19.24 -11.85 -40.98
C GLY A 114 -19.71 -13.29 -40.81
N LEU A 115 -18.85 -14.11 -40.22
CA LEU A 115 -18.96 -15.56 -40.20
C LEU A 115 -20.15 -16.08 -39.37
N ASN A 116 -20.61 -15.35 -38.35
CA ASN A 116 -21.78 -15.68 -37.54
C ASN A 116 -23.03 -16.01 -38.38
N LYS A 117 -23.25 -15.27 -39.48
CA LYS A 117 -24.38 -15.46 -40.41
C LYS A 117 -24.27 -16.74 -41.23
N ASP A 118 -23.09 -17.34 -41.32
CA ASP A 118 -22.86 -18.64 -41.95
C ASP A 118 -22.78 -19.77 -40.91
N VAL A 119 -22.10 -19.55 -39.79
CA VAL A 119 -22.05 -20.48 -38.64
C VAL A 119 -23.46 -20.81 -38.14
N SER A 120 -24.37 -19.84 -38.08
CA SER A 120 -25.77 -20.05 -37.69
C SER A 120 -26.58 -20.86 -38.71
N LYS A 121 -26.13 -21.00 -39.97
CA LYS A 121 -26.71 -21.94 -40.96
C LYS A 121 -26.24 -23.37 -40.70
N PHE A 122 -24.98 -23.54 -40.24
CA PHE A 122 -24.40 -24.84 -39.91
C PHE A 122 -24.77 -25.35 -38.51
N VAL A 123 -25.04 -24.45 -37.56
CA VAL A 123 -25.49 -24.79 -36.19
C VAL A 123 -26.71 -23.94 -35.78
N PRO A 124 -27.92 -24.22 -36.31
CA PRO A 124 -29.13 -23.48 -35.95
C PRO A 124 -29.55 -23.76 -34.50
N GLY A 125 -29.17 -22.88 -33.58
CA GLY A 125 -29.39 -23.03 -32.13
C GLY A 125 -28.12 -22.97 -31.27
N GLY A 126 -26.93 -22.88 -31.90
CA GLY A 126 -25.64 -22.74 -31.21
C GLY A 126 -25.10 -24.03 -30.59
N LEU A 127 -23.82 -24.00 -30.17
CA LEU A 127 -23.16 -25.13 -29.52
C LEU A 127 -23.64 -25.28 -28.07
N ARG A 128 -24.68 -26.10 -27.88
CA ARG A 128 -25.15 -26.58 -26.56
C ARG A 128 -24.12 -27.51 -25.92
N LEU A 129 -23.02 -26.94 -25.40
CA LEU A 129 -22.21 -27.61 -24.38
C LEU A 129 -23.14 -27.99 -23.23
N SER A 130 -23.12 -29.26 -22.82
CA SER A 130 -24.14 -29.83 -21.94
C SER A 130 -23.97 -29.36 -20.48
N GLU A 131 -24.49 -28.18 -20.19
CA GLU A 131 -24.86 -27.78 -18.84
C GLU A 131 -25.83 -28.84 -18.29
N ARG A 132 -25.36 -29.60 -17.29
CA ARG A 132 -26.02 -30.85 -16.86
C ARG A 132 -27.22 -30.50 -15.97
N GLN A 133 -28.32 -30.18 -16.63
CA GLN A 133 -29.57 -29.74 -16.03
C GLN A 133 -30.04 -30.73 -14.95
N ALA A 134 -30.49 -30.17 -13.82
CA ALA A 134 -31.04 -30.90 -12.71
C ALA A 134 -32.56 -31.14 -12.88
N GLU A 135 -33.07 -31.99 -11.98
CA GLU A 135 -34.48 -32.23 -11.65
C GLU A 135 -35.30 -33.17 -12.57
N ASP A 136 -36.14 -33.95 -11.88
CA ASP A 136 -37.29 -34.77 -12.27
C ASP A 136 -37.16 -35.93 -13.28
N ALA A 137 -36.88 -37.11 -12.71
CA ALA A 137 -37.51 -38.37 -13.12
C ALA A 137 -37.65 -39.33 -11.91
N GLU A 138 -38.83 -39.39 -11.28
CA GLU A 138 -39.15 -40.43 -10.28
C GLU A 138 -39.30 -41.81 -10.93
N ALA A 139 -38.57 -42.83 -10.46
CA ALA A 139 -38.98 -44.23 -10.58
C ALA A 139 -38.21 -45.18 -9.62
N THR A 140 -38.94 -45.76 -8.65
CA THR A 140 -38.78 -47.14 -8.15
C THR A 140 -37.44 -47.58 -7.53
N SER A 141 -37.37 -47.57 -6.19
CA SER A 141 -36.52 -48.49 -5.42
C SER A 141 -37.08 -49.92 -5.44
N PRO A 142 -36.23 -50.96 -5.34
CA PRO A 142 -36.19 -51.74 -4.08
C PRO A 142 -34.79 -52.31 -3.74
N THR A 143 -34.49 -52.95 -2.59
CA THR A 143 -34.95 -52.88 -1.18
C THR A 143 -34.04 -53.82 -0.34
N LEU A 144 -33.40 -53.30 0.72
CA LEU A 144 -32.88 -53.96 1.95
C LEU A 144 -32.01 -55.25 1.90
N ASN A 145 -30.84 -55.19 2.56
CA ASN A 145 -30.54 -55.84 3.88
C ASN A 145 -29.11 -55.43 4.34
N THR A 146 -28.92 -54.80 5.53
CA THR A 146 -28.52 -55.38 6.85
C THR A 146 -27.18 -56.15 6.84
N ASP A 147 -26.20 -55.92 7.74
CA ASP A 147 -26.09 -55.09 8.97
C ASP A 147 -24.91 -54.05 8.85
N GLN A 148 -24.28 -53.37 9.82
CA GLN A 148 -24.35 -53.30 11.31
C GLN A 148 -23.82 -51.94 11.86
N GLU A 149 -23.77 -51.78 13.19
CA GLU A 149 -23.27 -50.63 13.98
C GLU A 149 -22.02 -51.02 14.83
N PRO A 150 -21.36 -50.13 15.62
CA PRO A 150 -21.23 -48.66 15.56
C PRO A 150 -19.76 -48.14 15.75
N GLY A 151 -19.49 -46.84 15.55
CA GLY A 151 -18.33 -46.20 16.22
C GLY A 151 -17.70 -44.93 15.61
N ALA A 152 -17.80 -43.82 16.36
CA ALA A 152 -17.06 -42.55 16.24
C ALA A 152 -17.25 -41.68 14.95
N PRO A 153 -17.23 -40.34 15.07
CA PRO A 153 -17.48 -39.44 13.92
C PRO A 153 -16.20 -39.23 13.08
N ALA A 154 -16.15 -39.85 11.91
CA ALA A 154 -15.31 -39.37 10.82
C ALA A 154 -15.92 -38.08 10.23
N ILE A 155 -15.07 -37.14 9.80
CA ILE A 155 -15.52 -35.98 9.02
C ILE A 155 -15.64 -36.44 7.56
N ASP A 156 -16.85 -36.39 7.00
CA ASP A 156 -17.10 -36.71 5.60
C ASP A 156 -16.33 -35.76 4.67
N ILE A 157 -15.25 -36.28 4.09
CA ILE A 157 -14.63 -35.73 2.88
C ILE A 157 -15.32 -36.45 1.72
N PRO A 158 -16.18 -35.80 0.92
CA PRO A 158 -16.88 -36.48 -0.17
C PRO A 158 -15.87 -36.97 -1.22
N ASP A 159 -15.79 -38.29 -1.39
CA ASP A 159 -14.79 -38.95 -2.20
C ASP A 159 -15.11 -38.85 -3.70
N SER A 160 -14.78 -37.69 -4.28
CA SER A 160 -15.02 -37.37 -5.70
C SER A 160 -13.78 -36.74 -6.37
N ALA A 161 -12.58 -37.17 -5.96
CA ALA A 161 -11.30 -36.64 -6.45
C ALA A 161 -10.84 -37.25 -7.81
N SER A 162 -11.58 -38.22 -8.35
CA SER A 162 -11.15 -39.09 -9.45
C SER A 162 -11.60 -38.68 -10.86
N SER A 163 -12.35 -37.59 -11.03
CA SER A 163 -12.87 -37.19 -12.36
C SER A 163 -12.94 -35.68 -12.63
N ILE A 164 -12.11 -34.85 -11.97
CA ILE A 164 -11.93 -33.44 -12.35
C ILE A 164 -10.65 -33.34 -13.20
N PRO A 165 -10.74 -33.07 -14.52
CA PRO A 165 -9.56 -32.95 -15.36
C PRO A 165 -8.63 -31.80 -14.94
N ASP A 166 -7.32 -31.98 -15.08
CA ASP A 166 -6.31 -31.01 -14.66
C ASP A 166 -6.52 -29.61 -15.24
N TYR A 167 -7.03 -29.50 -16.48
CA TYR A 167 -7.33 -28.21 -17.09
C TYR A 167 -8.45 -27.44 -16.35
N ILE A 168 -9.40 -28.11 -15.69
CA ILE A 168 -10.42 -27.46 -14.85
C ILE A 168 -9.80 -26.98 -13.53
N ILE A 169 -8.85 -27.74 -12.97
CA ILE A 169 -8.10 -27.33 -11.78
C ILE A 169 -7.24 -26.09 -12.11
N GLN A 170 -6.51 -26.13 -13.22
CA GLN A 170 -5.70 -25.01 -13.72
C GLN A 170 -6.58 -23.78 -14.02
N LEU A 171 -7.74 -23.94 -14.67
CA LEU A 171 -8.65 -22.84 -14.96
C LEU A 171 -9.22 -22.22 -13.69
N ARG A 172 -9.62 -23.03 -12.69
CA ARG A 172 -10.03 -22.53 -11.36
C ARG A 172 -8.91 -21.75 -10.66
N VAL A 173 -7.66 -22.22 -10.73
CA VAL A 173 -6.49 -21.50 -10.20
C VAL A 173 -6.28 -20.19 -10.96
N LEU A 174 -6.38 -20.18 -12.30
CA LEU A 174 -6.25 -18.97 -13.11
C LEU A 174 -7.37 -17.95 -12.83
N THR A 175 -8.61 -18.38 -12.59
CA THR A 175 -9.70 -17.51 -12.12
C THR A 175 -9.41 -16.93 -10.74
N LEU A 176 -8.92 -17.75 -9.78
CA LEU A 176 -8.56 -17.26 -8.45
C LEU A 176 -7.38 -16.27 -8.50
N VAL A 177 -6.37 -16.53 -9.33
CA VAL A 177 -5.24 -15.63 -9.58
C VAL A 177 -5.70 -14.34 -10.25
N ARG A 178 -6.58 -14.41 -11.27
CA ARG A 178 -7.22 -13.24 -11.88
C ARG A 178 -7.92 -12.38 -10.83
N ASN A 179 -8.84 -12.97 -10.07
CA ASN A 179 -9.63 -12.23 -9.07
C ASN A 179 -8.71 -11.61 -8.00
N ARG A 180 -7.62 -12.30 -7.63
CA ARG A 180 -6.60 -11.77 -6.71
C ARG A 180 -5.80 -10.62 -7.33
N LEU A 181 -5.41 -10.72 -8.60
CA LEU A 181 -4.72 -9.64 -9.32
C LEU A 181 -5.63 -8.42 -9.51
N GLU A 182 -6.89 -8.61 -9.89
CA GLU A 182 -7.88 -7.53 -10.01
C GLU A 182 -8.11 -6.84 -8.65
N THR A 183 -8.14 -7.60 -7.55
CA THR A 183 -8.18 -7.04 -6.18
C THR A 183 -6.92 -6.24 -5.85
N VAL A 184 -5.72 -6.75 -6.18
CA VAL A 184 -4.44 -6.04 -5.96
C VAL A 184 -4.36 -4.77 -6.82
N ILE A 185 -4.75 -4.83 -8.09
CA ILE A 185 -4.80 -3.67 -9.00
C ILE A 185 -5.75 -2.61 -8.45
N LYS A 186 -6.92 -2.99 -7.93
CA LYS A 186 -7.84 -2.06 -7.28
C LYS A 186 -7.22 -1.39 -6.05
N VAL A 187 -6.69 -2.19 -5.12
CA VAL A 187 -6.10 -1.67 -3.86
C VAL A 187 -4.89 -0.78 -4.13
N PHE A 188 -3.97 -1.19 -5.02
CA PHE A 188 -2.82 -0.36 -5.39
C PHE A 188 -3.23 0.86 -6.23
N GLY A 189 -4.26 0.76 -7.06
CA GLY A 189 -4.83 1.89 -7.80
C GLY A 189 -5.39 2.95 -6.86
N GLU A 190 -6.27 2.57 -5.94
CA GLU A 190 -6.80 3.45 -4.89
C GLU A 190 -5.68 4.01 -3.99
N ALA A 191 -4.65 3.20 -3.69
CA ALA A 191 -3.46 3.64 -2.96
C ALA A 191 -2.65 4.72 -3.71
N MET A 192 -2.45 4.57 -5.02
CA MET A 192 -1.75 5.57 -5.84
C MET A 192 -2.53 6.88 -5.98
N HIS A 193 -3.87 6.85 -5.90
CA HIS A 193 -4.68 8.07 -5.85
C HIS A 193 -4.51 8.82 -4.52
N TRP A 194 -4.32 8.11 -3.40
CA TRP A 194 -4.00 8.72 -2.11
C TRP A 194 -2.53 9.16 -2.02
N THR A 195 -2.24 10.24 -2.75
CA THR A 195 -0.99 11.01 -2.61
C THR A 195 -0.99 11.82 -1.30
N LEU A 196 0.15 11.90 -0.63
CA LEU A 196 0.41 12.88 0.42
C LEU A 196 1.24 14.05 -0.12
N PRO A 197 1.11 15.26 0.46
CA PRO A 197 2.08 16.32 0.27
C PRO A 197 3.48 15.83 0.70
N PRO A 198 4.55 16.06 -0.08
CA PRO A 198 5.91 15.69 0.34
C PRO A 198 6.31 16.40 1.65
N SER A 199 5.76 17.58 1.92
CA SER A 199 5.91 18.33 3.17
C SER A 199 5.46 17.54 4.41
N GLU A 200 4.33 16.83 4.36
CA GLU A 200 3.83 16.00 5.49
C GLU A 200 4.74 14.80 5.80
N VAL A 201 5.42 14.26 4.77
CA VAL A 201 6.41 13.18 4.94
C VAL A 201 7.75 13.75 5.45
N SER A 202 8.19 14.89 4.88
CA SER A 202 9.43 15.58 5.24
C SER A 202 9.49 16.05 6.70
N LEU A 203 8.35 16.35 7.32
CA LEU A 203 8.26 16.66 8.76
C LEU A 203 8.77 15.54 9.68
N THR A 204 8.93 14.30 9.18
CA THR A 204 9.59 13.20 9.91
C THR A 204 11.06 12.96 9.52
N SER A 205 11.60 13.68 8.53
CA SER A 205 12.94 13.48 7.96
C SER A 205 13.80 14.77 7.90
N SER A 206 13.40 15.83 8.62
CA SER A 206 13.98 17.19 8.52
C SER A 206 15.36 17.37 9.20
N LEU A 207 16.28 16.40 9.08
CA LEU A 207 17.63 16.46 9.67
C LEU A 207 18.78 16.06 8.72
N ILE A 208 18.51 15.83 7.43
CA ILE A 208 19.57 15.63 6.42
C ILE A 208 19.44 16.70 5.33
N SER A 209 19.99 17.88 5.60
CA SER A 209 20.26 18.90 4.57
C SER A 209 21.57 18.57 3.86
N VAL A 210 21.50 17.73 2.83
CA VAL A 210 22.52 17.62 1.78
C VAL A 210 21.91 18.19 0.50
N SER A 211 22.66 19.03 -0.21
CA SER A 211 22.14 19.87 -1.31
C SER A 211 21.52 19.08 -2.46
N ALA A 212 20.19 18.91 -2.40
CA ALA A 212 19.41 18.44 -3.54
C ALA A 212 19.29 19.56 -4.60
N PRO A 213 19.34 19.25 -5.91
CA PRO A 213 19.03 20.20 -6.96
C PRO A 213 17.60 20.76 -6.84
N ASP A 214 17.41 21.97 -7.36
CA ASP A 214 16.17 22.74 -7.23
C ASP A 214 14.94 21.95 -7.75
N PRO A 215 13.98 21.56 -6.89
CA PRO A 215 12.88 20.68 -7.28
C PRO A 215 11.86 21.45 -8.12
N GLY A 216 11.92 21.23 -9.43
CA GLY A 216 11.11 21.95 -10.43
C GLY A 216 9.60 21.82 -10.28
N THR A 217 8.87 22.40 -11.24
CA THR A 217 7.41 22.61 -11.24
C THR A 217 6.55 21.37 -10.90
N ASP A 218 7.05 20.17 -11.15
CA ASP A 218 6.38 18.91 -10.84
C ASP A 218 6.26 18.65 -9.32
N ALA A 219 7.22 19.12 -8.52
CA ALA A 219 7.18 18.99 -7.06
C ALA A 219 6.06 19.86 -6.46
N SER A 220 5.92 21.10 -6.93
CA SER A 220 4.79 21.99 -6.59
C SER A 220 3.45 21.38 -7.04
N THR A 221 3.39 20.85 -8.27
CA THR A 221 2.20 20.19 -8.81
C THR A 221 1.79 18.95 -8.00
N ARG A 222 2.76 18.16 -7.52
CA ARG A 222 2.52 16.99 -6.65
C ARG A 222 2.12 17.41 -5.24
N GLU A 223 2.72 18.45 -4.68
CA GLU A 223 2.35 18.98 -3.38
C GLU A 223 0.92 19.52 -3.39
N GLN A 224 0.55 20.29 -4.41
CA GLN A 224 -0.80 20.85 -4.55
C GLN A 224 -1.85 19.74 -4.65
N LYS A 225 -1.65 18.73 -5.51
CA LYS A 225 -2.56 17.57 -5.63
C LYS A 225 -2.71 16.80 -4.30
N GLY A 226 -1.61 16.61 -3.56
CA GLY A 226 -1.65 15.98 -2.24
C GLY A 226 -2.42 16.81 -1.20
N LYS A 227 -2.31 18.14 -1.24
CA LYS A 227 -3.07 19.06 -0.38
C LYS A 227 -4.56 19.07 -0.74
N GLU A 228 -4.88 19.11 -2.03
CA GLU A 228 -6.25 19.07 -2.56
C GLU A 228 -6.95 17.75 -2.19
N PHE A 229 -6.30 16.59 -2.41
CA PHE A 229 -6.85 15.29 -2.01
C PHE A 229 -7.07 15.21 -0.49
N ALA A 230 -6.10 15.66 0.31
CA ALA A 230 -6.19 15.70 1.76
C ALA A 230 -7.21 16.73 2.29
N ALA A 231 -7.59 17.73 1.50
CA ALA A 231 -8.67 18.67 1.82
C ALA A 231 -10.03 18.07 1.43
N ALA A 232 -10.16 17.52 0.22
CA ALA A 232 -11.36 16.86 -0.28
C ALA A 232 -11.80 15.71 0.64
N LEU A 233 -10.87 14.88 1.12
CA LEU A 233 -11.18 13.76 2.01
C LEU A 233 -11.61 14.21 3.42
N ARG A 234 -11.12 15.37 3.90
CA ARG A 234 -11.61 16.01 5.14
C ARG A 234 -13.02 16.59 4.95
N ALA A 235 -13.30 17.18 3.78
CA ALA A 235 -14.62 17.67 3.42
C ALA A 235 -15.62 16.51 3.31
N GLU A 236 -15.29 15.44 2.58
CA GLU A 236 -16.10 14.22 2.44
C GLU A 236 -16.50 13.66 3.81
N ILE A 237 -15.55 13.53 4.75
CA ILE A 237 -15.80 13.02 6.10
C ILE A 237 -16.62 14.02 6.94
N SER A 238 -16.43 15.33 6.77
CA SER A 238 -17.27 16.35 7.42
C SER A 238 -18.72 16.29 6.90
N ASP A 239 -18.91 16.14 5.59
CA ASP A 239 -20.22 16.10 4.95
C ASP A 239 -20.97 14.81 5.28
N LEU A 240 -20.28 13.66 5.34
CA LEU A 240 -20.83 12.40 5.85
C LEU A 240 -21.36 12.54 7.29
N VAL A 241 -20.61 13.22 8.17
CA VAL A 241 -21.04 13.47 9.55
C VAL A 241 -22.19 14.48 9.63
N MET A 242 -22.23 15.51 8.76
CA MET A 242 -23.30 16.51 8.75
C MET A 242 -24.60 16.02 8.10
N GLY A 243 -24.53 15.07 7.16
CA GLY A 243 -25.66 14.69 6.31
C GLY A 243 -26.81 13.95 7.02
N ASN A 244 -26.52 13.16 8.05
CA ASN A 244 -27.54 12.41 8.80
C ASN A 244 -27.13 12.26 10.29
N PRO A 245 -27.91 12.80 11.26
CA PRO A 245 -27.53 12.86 12.68
C PRO A 245 -27.62 11.53 13.45
N GLU A 246 -27.93 10.42 12.77
CA GLU A 246 -27.87 9.07 13.34
C GLU A 246 -26.95 8.13 12.53
N SER A 247 -27.05 8.11 11.20
CA SER A 247 -26.22 7.22 10.35
C SER A 247 -24.90 7.85 9.85
N GLY A 248 -24.80 9.18 9.81
CA GLY A 248 -23.61 9.92 9.38
C GLY A 248 -22.30 9.58 10.12
N PRO A 249 -22.28 9.50 11.47
CA PRO A 249 -21.05 9.12 12.20
C PRO A 249 -20.61 7.68 11.89
N GLU A 250 -21.55 6.74 11.69
CA GLU A 250 -21.25 5.35 11.34
C GLU A 250 -20.70 5.22 9.90
N ALA A 251 -21.27 5.98 8.96
CA ALA A 251 -20.78 6.07 7.59
C ALA A 251 -19.36 6.67 7.54
N ALA A 252 -19.11 7.73 8.32
CA ALA A 252 -17.80 8.34 8.44
C ALA A 252 -16.76 7.41 9.08
N GLN A 253 -17.14 6.67 10.14
CA GLN A 253 -16.28 5.63 10.73
C GLN A 253 -15.97 4.50 9.75
N THR A 254 -16.95 4.06 8.96
CA THR A 254 -16.77 3.04 7.91
C THR A 254 -15.78 3.52 6.84
N ARG A 255 -15.91 4.77 6.38
CA ARG A 255 -14.98 5.39 5.43
C ARG A 255 -13.56 5.52 6.01
N ILE A 256 -13.45 5.88 7.27
CA ILE A 256 -12.17 5.92 8.00
C ILE A 256 -11.56 4.53 8.18
N GLN A 257 -12.36 3.48 8.35
CA GLN A 257 -11.85 2.10 8.43
C GLN A 257 -11.29 1.65 7.08
N ALA A 258 -11.98 1.91 5.96
CA ALA A 258 -11.44 1.64 4.63
C ALA A 258 -10.09 2.36 4.39
N LEU A 259 -9.93 3.59 4.90
CA LEU A 259 -8.64 4.31 4.86
C LEU A 259 -7.56 3.67 5.75
N LYS A 260 -7.91 3.10 6.92
CA LYS A 260 -6.96 2.33 7.75
C LYS A 260 -6.50 1.06 7.03
N ASP A 261 -7.44 0.31 6.45
CA ASP A 261 -7.16 -0.95 5.76
C ASP A 261 -6.26 -0.70 4.54
N LEU A 262 -6.53 0.37 3.79
CA LEU A 262 -5.72 0.78 2.65
C LEU A 262 -4.35 1.36 3.08
N ALA A 263 -4.25 2.02 4.23
CA ALA A 263 -2.96 2.48 4.77
C ALA A 263 -1.96 1.36 5.09
N VAL A 264 -2.42 0.11 5.26
CA VAL A 264 -1.55 -1.07 5.47
C VAL A 264 -0.60 -1.30 4.28
N VAL A 265 -0.95 -0.84 3.08
CA VAL A 265 -0.10 -0.93 1.87
C VAL A 265 1.28 -0.26 2.05
N TRP A 266 1.37 0.75 2.93
CA TRP A 266 2.62 1.48 3.20
C TRP A 266 3.38 1.02 4.45
N LYS A 267 2.97 -0.09 5.08
CA LYS A 267 3.62 -0.61 6.29
C LYS A 267 5.12 -0.88 6.04
N GLY A 268 5.98 -0.30 6.88
CA GLY A 268 7.43 -0.36 6.73
C GLY A 268 8.03 0.70 5.80
N THR A 269 7.23 1.62 5.24
CA THR A 269 7.72 2.75 4.42
C THR A 269 7.72 4.06 5.22
N ALA A 270 8.50 5.05 4.74
CA ALA A 270 8.56 6.37 5.36
C ALA A 270 7.19 7.11 5.45
N GLU A 271 6.22 6.74 4.59
CA GLU A 271 4.90 7.37 4.58
C GLU A 271 3.94 6.82 5.65
N GLU A 272 4.20 5.63 6.23
CA GLU A 272 3.31 4.96 7.21
C GLU A 272 2.90 5.89 8.35
N LYS A 273 3.89 6.57 8.96
CA LYS A 273 3.69 7.44 10.12
C LYS A 273 2.94 8.73 9.79
N ALA A 274 3.07 9.24 8.56
CA ALA A 274 2.32 10.41 8.10
C ALA A 274 0.86 10.04 7.78
N ARG A 275 0.65 8.91 7.08
CA ARG A 275 -0.66 8.35 6.77
C ARG A 275 -1.46 8.02 8.04
N ALA A 276 -0.82 7.39 9.03
CA ALA A 276 -1.44 7.07 10.32
C ALA A 276 -1.90 8.33 11.10
N LYS A 277 -1.04 9.36 11.22
CA LYS A 277 -1.41 10.65 11.86
C LYS A 277 -2.56 11.36 11.14
N PHE A 278 -2.60 11.29 9.82
CA PHE A 278 -3.69 11.89 9.04
C PHE A 278 -5.03 11.19 9.31
N ILE A 279 -5.04 9.85 9.39
CA ILE A 279 -6.20 9.07 9.83
C ILE A 279 -6.62 9.43 11.26
N GLU A 280 -5.68 9.55 12.19
CA GLU A 280 -5.93 9.94 13.59
C GLU A 280 -6.62 11.32 13.67
N GLY A 281 -6.19 12.28 12.83
CA GLY A 281 -6.86 13.57 12.68
C GLY A 281 -8.29 13.47 12.14
N LEU A 282 -8.58 12.54 11.23
CA LEU A 282 -9.94 12.28 10.73
C LEU A 282 -10.83 11.62 11.80
N VAL A 283 -10.31 10.64 12.55
CA VAL A 283 -11.01 10.02 13.70
C VAL A 283 -11.45 11.10 14.68
N ARG A 284 -10.53 12.00 15.06
CA ARG A 284 -10.81 13.09 16.00
C ARG A 284 -11.93 14.02 15.53
N ILE A 285 -12.03 14.32 14.23
CA ILE A 285 -13.13 15.14 13.68
C ILE A 285 -14.48 14.45 13.88
N VAL A 286 -14.55 13.13 13.65
CA VAL A 286 -15.79 12.35 13.86
C VAL A 286 -16.14 12.24 15.34
N GLU A 287 -15.15 11.98 16.22
CA GLU A 287 -15.35 11.90 17.67
C GLU A 287 -15.83 13.23 18.28
N GLU A 288 -15.26 14.36 17.85
CA GLU A 288 -15.62 15.69 18.34
C GLU A 288 -17.06 16.06 17.95
N ARG A 289 -17.49 15.69 16.73
CA ARG A 289 -18.87 15.88 16.26
C ARG A 289 -19.86 14.89 16.86
N GLN A 290 -19.51 13.63 17.03
CA GLN A 290 -20.34 12.66 17.76
C GLN A 290 -20.66 13.17 19.17
N LYS A 291 -19.61 13.65 19.88
CA LYS A 291 -19.72 14.25 21.20
C LYS A 291 -20.52 15.55 21.23
N GLU A 292 -20.58 16.30 20.13
CA GLU A 292 -21.45 17.46 19.96
C GLU A 292 -22.93 17.05 19.79
N LEU A 293 -23.21 16.08 18.91
CA LEU A 293 -24.54 15.51 18.71
C LEU A 293 -25.10 14.89 19.99
N ASP A 294 -24.31 14.13 20.74
CA ASP A 294 -24.73 13.53 22.01
C ASP A 294 -25.03 14.58 23.09
N ARG A 295 -24.26 15.68 23.11
CA ARG A 295 -24.55 16.85 23.97
C ARG A 295 -25.83 17.58 23.54
N GLU A 296 -26.16 17.65 22.24
CA GLU A 296 -27.46 18.20 21.82
C GLU A 296 -28.62 17.27 22.18
N LYS A 297 -28.47 15.96 21.97
CA LYS A 297 -29.43 14.93 22.38
C LYS A 297 -29.69 15.00 23.91
N GLU A 298 -28.64 15.12 24.73
CA GLU A 298 -28.76 15.33 26.18
C GLU A 298 -29.48 16.64 26.54
N LYS A 299 -29.12 17.77 25.90
CA LYS A 299 -29.80 19.07 26.10
C LYS A 299 -31.28 19.01 25.75
N ARG A 300 -31.65 18.40 24.61
CA ARG A 300 -33.05 18.20 24.20
C ARG A 300 -33.82 17.35 25.20
N GLN A 301 -33.24 16.25 25.69
CA GLN A 301 -33.87 15.41 26.71
C GLN A 301 -34.04 16.13 28.06
N ARG A 302 -33.07 16.96 28.48
CA ARG A 302 -33.21 17.79 29.68
C ARG A 302 -34.27 18.89 29.53
N ALA A 303 -34.34 19.55 28.38
CA ALA A 303 -35.39 20.53 28.08
C ALA A 303 -36.78 19.87 28.10
N SER A 304 -36.93 18.71 27.47
CA SER A 304 -38.18 17.92 27.47
C SER A 304 -38.59 17.48 28.89
N ARG A 305 -37.64 17.10 29.74
CA ARG A 305 -37.90 16.75 31.16
C ARG A 305 -38.17 17.94 32.09
N SER A 306 -37.88 19.17 31.67
CA SER A 306 -38.12 20.39 32.46
C SER A 306 -39.47 21.06 32.17
N GLY A 307 -40.41 20.37 31.51
CA GLY A 307 -41.72 20.89 31.15
C GLY A 307 -42.80 20.67 32.22
N SER A 308 -42.74 21.37 33.36
CA SER A 308 -43.85 21.38 34.33
C SER A 308 -43.94 22.68 35.16
N ALA A 309 -45.16 23.19 35.30
CA ALA A 309 -45.62 24.29 36.17
C ALA A 309 -44.93 25.68 36.03
N PRO A 310 -45.59 26.67 35.40
CA PRO A 310 -45.24 28.09 35.55
C PRO A 310 -45.84 28.70 36.82
N LYS A 311 -45.10 29.57 37.51
CA LYS A 311 -45.64 30.56 38.47
C LYS A 311 -44.86 31.90 38.38
N PRO A 312 -45.48 33.05 38.72
CA PRO A 312 -45.09 34.34 38.17
C PRO A 312 -44.05 35.14 38.97
N GLN A 313 -43.59 36.20 38.29
CA GLN A 313 -42.67 37.27 38.70
C GLN A 313 -42.72 37.75 40.16
N VAL A 314 -41.53 38.02 40.70
CA VAL A 314 -41.23 39.24 41.49
C VAL A 314 -39.86 39.77 40.99
N GLN A 315 -39.65 41.09 40.99
CA GLN A 315 -38.42 41.76 40.50
C GLN A 315 -37.53 42.30 41.66
N PRO A 316 -36.28 42.77 41.40
CA PRO A 316 -35.18 42.73 42.38
C PRO A 316 -35.02 44.00 43.23
N PRO A 317 -33.97 44.05 44.07
CA PRO A 317 -32.96 45.09 43.85
C PRO A 317 -31.51 44.57 43.80
N ALA A 318 -30.56 45.47 43.52
CA ALA A 318 -29.20 45.17 43.07
C ALA A 318 -28.12 45.08 44.18
N SER A 319 -26.96 44.50 43.83
CA SER A 319 -25.70 44.71 44.54
C SER A 319 -24.52 44.82 43.56
N HIS A 320 -23.84 45.97 43.49
CA HIS A 320 -22.64 46.16 42.68
C HIS A 320 -21.38 45.61 43.40
N ARG A 321 -20.66 44.70 42.74
CA ARG A 321 -19.19 44.53 42.78
C ARG A 321 -18.76 43.97 41.41
N GLY A 322 -17.71 44.43 40.74
CA GLY A 322 -16.75 45.49 41.07
C GLY A 322 -15.34 45.03 40.67
N GLY A 323 -14.86 45.43 39.49
CA GLY A 323 -13.60 44.92 38.94
C GLY A 323 -13.33 45.26 37.47
N GLY A 324 -13.47 46.53 37.07
CA GLY A 324 -13.12 46.99 35.72
C GLY A 324 -11.60 46.97 35.50
N GLY A 325 -11.15 46.26 34.45
CA GLY A 325 -9.73 45.99 34.20
C GLY A 325 -9.18 46.69 32.95
N PHE A 326 -8.49 47.82 33.14
CA PHE A 326 -7.58 48.50 32.20
C PHE A 326 -8.16 49.03 30.87
N LEU A 327 -8.79 48.20 30.04
CA LEU A 327 -9.26 48.58 28.68
C LEU A 327 -10.33 49.70 28.71
N ASP A 328 -11.25 49.62 29.66
CA ASP A 328 -12.33 50.59 29.90
C ASP A 328 -11.79 52.01 30.20
N ASN A 329 -10.59 52.10 30.80
CA ASN A 329 -9.92 53.37 31.07
C ASN A 329 -9.23 53.97 29.83
N LEU A 330 -8.86 53.16 28.83
CA LEU A 330 -8.28 53.65 27.58
C LEU A 330 -9.36 54.24 26.67
N GLN A 331 -10.49 53.55 26.52
CA GLN A 331 -11.62 54.01 25.71
C GLN A 331 -12.15 55.38 26.20
N ARG A 332 -12.19 55.59 27.52
CA ARG A 332 -12.63 56.84 28.14
C ARG A 332 -11.64 58.01 27.98
N ILE A 333 -10.36 57.76 27.66
CA ILE A 333 -9.40 58.82 27.33
C ILE A 333 -9.55 59.26 25.86
N THR A 334 -9.83 58.32 24.95
CA THR A 334 -10.05 58.64 23.52
C THR A 334 -11.36 59.38 23.23
N GLU A 335 -12.35 59.28 24.11
CA GLU A 335 -13.69 59.87 23.93
C GLU A 335 -13.80 61.32 24.42
N ASN A 336 -12.76 61.84 25.10
CA ASN A 336 -12.83 63.09 25.88
C ASN A 336 -11.89 64.19 25.33
N TYR A 337 -11.65 64.21 24.01
CA TYR A 337 -10.84 65.23 23.31
C TYR A 337 -11.39 65.58 21.91
N ILE A 338 -12.68 65.94 21.84
CA ILE A 338 -13.31 66.75 20.78
C ILE A 338 -14.20 67.79 21.48
#